data_AF-A0A914KVX3-F1
#
_entry.id   AF-A0A914KVX3-F1
#
_cell.length_a   1.000
_cell.length_b   1.000
_cell.length_c   1.000
_cell.angle_alpha   90.00
_cell.angle_beta   90.00
_cell.angle_gamma   90.00
#
_symmetry.space_group_name_H-M   'P 1'
#
loop_
_entity.id
_entity.type
_entity.pdbx_description
1 polymer ?
#
loop_
_entity_poly.entity_id
_entity_poly.type
_entity_poly.pdbx_seq_one_letter_code
_entity_poly.pdbx_strand_id
1 'polypeptide(L)'
;MFLIFKLLIIILIEVNCFYLFLKEWQTTNWSDCSVSCGLGEQKRNVYCAEVDDKGQQQKHLNDQHCWHSKRPVEIRQCNIGACPEWAIGDWGQCSKAICGRGIRSRPVECRAEGRKLPDWHCFLNGKQQKPPKSQPCWTGIPCGELENEQINNR
;
A
#
# COMPACT_ATOMS: atom_id res chain seq x y z
N MET A 1 -46.23 7.31 -52.29
CA MET A 1 -46.73 7.14 -50.90
C MET A 1 -45.79 6.27 -50.05
N PHE A 2 -45.44 5.03 -50.47
CA PHE A 2 -44.53 4.15 -49.70
C PHE A 2 -43.13 4.69 -49.40
N LEU A 3 -42.53 5.45 -50.32
CA LEU A 3 -41.20 6.08 -50.10
C LEU A 3 -41.24 7.17 -49.03
N ILE A 4 -42.35 7.92 -48.96
CA ILE A 4 -42.56 8.98 -47.97
C ILE A 4 -42.79 8.38 -46.58
N PHE A 5 -43.56 7.29 -46.48
CA PHE A 5 -43.71 6.53 -45.23
C PHE A 5 -42.38 5.91 -44.77
N LYS A 6 -41.58 5.33 -45.69
CA LYS A 6 -40.23 4.86 -45.36
C LYS A 6 -39.33 6.00 -44.87
N LEU A 7 -39.34 7.16 -45.54
CA LEU A 7 -38.55 8.32 -45.11
C LEU A 7 -39.00 8.85 -43.74
N LEU A 8 -40.30 8.97 -43.50
CA LEU A 8 -40.85 9.39 -42.20
C LEU A 8 -40.49 8.41 -41.09
N ILE A 9 -40.54 7.11 -41.35
CA ILE A 9 -40.12 6.08 -40.39
C ILE A 9 -38.61 6.18 -40.13
N ILE A 10 -37.77 6.34 -41.16
CA ILE A 10 -36.32 6.53 -41.02
C ILE A 10 -36.01 7.80 -40.22
N ILE A 11 -36.66 8.91 -40.52
CA ILE A 11 -36.49 10.19 -39.81
C ILE A 11 -36.97 10.07 -38.36
N LEU A 12 -38.10 9.41 -38.08
CA LEU A 12 -38.57 9.16 -36.72
C LEU A 12 -37.62 8.23 -35.94
N ILE A 13 -37.04 7.22 -36.60
CA ILE A 13 -36.02 6.34 -36.02
C ILE A 13 -34.74 7.14 -35.73
N GLU A 14 -34.22 7.93 -36.67
CA GLU A 14 -33.01 8.73 -36.48
C GLU A 14 -33.19 9.82 -35.41
N VAL A 15 -34.36 10.48 -35.36
CA VAL A 15 -34.67 11.51 -34.36
C VAL A 15 -34.84 10.88 -32.98
N ASN A 16 -35.55 9.74 -32.83
CA ASN A 16 -35.59 9.04 -31.55
C ASN A 16 -34.21 8.53 -31.13
N CYS A 17 -33.40 8.03 -32.08
CA CYS A 17 -32.02 7.59 -31.83
C CYS A 17 -31.17 8.75 -31.27
N PHE A 18 -31.36 9.98 -31.76
CA PHE A 18 -30.63 11.17 -31.31
C PHE A 18 -31.01 11.65 -29.90
N TYR A 19 -32.23 11.35 -29.42
CA TYR A 19 -32.69 11.72 -28.07
C TYR A 19 -32.44 10.64 -27.01
N LEU A 20 -32.00 9.45 -27.40
CA LEU A 20 -31.76 8.33 -26.48
C LEU A 20 -30.36 8.32 -25.88
N PHE A 21 -29.47 9.19 -26.34
CA PHE A 21 -28.08 9.16 -25.95
C PHE A 21 -27.64 10.42 -25.19
N LEU A 22 -27.21 10.23 -23.94
CA LEU A 22 -26.74 11.27 -23.05
C LEU A 22 -25.21 11.30 -23.01
N LYS A 23 -24.64 12.49 -22.88
CA LYS A 23 -23.18 12.70 -22.78
C LYS A 23 -22.82 12.86 -21.32
N GLU A 24 -22.11 11.88 -20.77
CA GLU A 24 -21.82 11.84 -19.34
C GLU A 24 -20.39 11.38 -19.05
N TRP A 25 -19.84 11.85 -17.93
CA TRP A 25 -18.59 11.34 -17.38
C TRP A 25 -18.78 9.91 -16.89
N GLN A 26 -18.03 8.99 -17.47
CA GLN A 26 -17.96 7.61 -17.02
C GLN A 26 -16.67 7.39 -16.21
N THR A 27 -16.74 6.45 -15.28
CA THR A 27 -15.60 6.12 -14.42
C THR A 27 -15.42 4.62 -14.31
N THR A 28 -14.17 4.16 -14.35
CA THR A 28 -13.86 2.77 -14.02
C THR A 28 -13.92 2.53 -12.51
N ASN A 29 -13.83 1.27 -12.12
CA ASN A 29 -13.52 0.92 -10.73
C ASN A 29 -12.18 1.54 -10.32
N TRP A 30 -12.08 1.80 -9.01
CA TRP A 30 -10.82 2.20 -8.38
C TRP A 30 -9.81 1.07 -8.44
N SER A 31 -8.55 1.41 -8.67
CA SER A 31 -7.41 0.51 -8.54
C SER A 31 -7.24 0.08 -7.08
N ASP A 32 -6.39 -0.92 -6.87
CA ASP A 32 -5.84 -1.19 -5.55
C ASP A 32 -5.07 0.03 -5.01
N CYS A 33 -4.91 0.06 -3.70
CA CYS A 33 -4.13 1.10 -3.02
C CYS A 33 -2.66 1.01 -3.46
N SER A 34 -2.02 2.15 -3.68
CA SER A 34 -0.62 2.23 -4.12
C SER A 34 0.38 1.66 -3.10
N VAL A 35 -0.08 1.38 -1.88
CA VAL A 35 0.70 0.83 -0.77
C VAL A 35 -0.02 -0.37 -0.18
N SER A 36 0.74 -1.28 0.44
CA SER A 36 0.21 -2.44 1.17
C SER A 36 -0.02 -2.16 2.67
N CYS A 37 0.41 -0.99 3.16
CA CYS A 37 0.18 -0.50 4.51
C CYS A 37 0.29 1.03 4.52
N GLY A 38 -0.26 1.68 5.53
CA GLY A 38 -0.21 3.13 5.70
C GLY A 38 -1.12 3.88 4.74
N LEU A 39 -0.72 5.11 4.44
CA LEU A 39 -1.43 6.00 3.53
C LEU A 39 -0.91 5.82 2.11
N GLY A 40 -1.83 5.72 1.16
CA GLY A 40 -1.53 5.71 -0.26
C GLY A 40 -2.66 6.29 -1.09
N GLU A 41 -2.65 5.96 -2.38
CA GLU A 41 -3.59 6.47 -3.37
C GLU A 41 -4.22 5.34 -4.18
N GLN A 42 -5.49 5.51 -4.54
CA GLN A 42 -6.17 4.72 -5.57
C GLN A 42 -6.44 5.60 -6.77
N LYS A 43 -6.34 5.00 -7.95
CA LYS A 43 -6.56 5.68 -9.24
C LYS A 43 -7.72 5.03 -9.98
N ARG A 44 -8.45 5.82 -10.76
CA ARG A 44 -9.44 5.31 -11.73
C ARG A 44 -9.38 6.15 -13.00
N ASN A 45 -9.83 5.57 -14.10
CA ASN A 45 -9.96 6.32 -15.34
C ASN A 45 -11.30 7.06 -15.33
N VAL A 46 -11.25 8.33 -15.77
CA VAL A 46 -12.42 9.20 -15.95
C VAL A 46 -12.41 9.67 -17.40
N TYR A 47 -13.52 9.44 -18.10
CA TYR A 47 -13.62 9.76 -19.51
C TYR A 47 -15.04 10.14 -19.91
N CYS A 48 -15.17 10.95 -20.96
CA CYS A 48 -16.46 11.33 -21.49
C CYS A 48 -17.01 10.24 -22.41
N ALA A 49 -18.29 9.90 -22.27
CA ALA A 49 -18.93 8.94 -23.15
C ALA A 49 -20.38 9.29 -23.46
N GLU A 50 -20.85 8.75 -24.57
CA GLU A 50 -22.25 8.68 -24.94
C GLU A 50 -22.86 7.41 -24.33
N VAL A 51 -23.90 7.57 -23.52
CA VAL A 51 -24.61 6.49 -22.83
C VAL A 51 -26.08 6.46 -23.25
N ASP A 52 -26.69 5.28 -23.30
CA ASP A 52 -28.11 5.13 -23.59
C ASP A 52 -29.02 5.48 -22.39
N ASP A 53 -30.33 5.37 -22.59
CA ASP A 53 -31.37 5.54 -21.57
C ASP A 53 -31.23 4.58 -20.38
N LYS A 54 -30.47 3.50 -20.53
CA LYS A 54 -30.14 2.51 -19.49
C LYS A 54 -28.77 2.74 -18.87
N GLY A 55 -28.06 3.79 -19.27
CA GLY A 55 -26.70 4.12 -18.81
C GLY A 55 -25.61 3.24 -19.40
N GLN A 56 -25.89 2.48 -20.47
CA GLN A 56 -24.88 1.66 -21.13
C GLN A 56 -24.06 2.51 -22.09
N GLN A 57 -22.74 2.39 -21.98
CA GLN A 57 -21.81 3.09 -22.86
C GLN A 57 -21.96 2.59 -24.31
N GLN A 58 -22.17 3.54 -25.21
CA GLN A 58 -22.21 3.29 -26.66
C GLN A 58 -20.93 3.77 -27.34
N LYS A 59 -20.41 4.93 -26.92
CA LYS A 59 -19.27 5.56 -27.58
C LYS A 59 -18.41 6.38 -26.63
N HIS A 60 -17.09 6.23 -26.73
CA HIS A 60 -16.14 7.12 -26.07
C HIS A 60 -16.02 8.45 -26.82
N LEU A 61 -16.03 9.57 -26.09
CA LEU A 61 -16.01 10.92 -26.63
C LEU A 61 -14.79 11.69 -26.14
N ASN A 62 -14.50 12.82 -26.79
CA ASN A 62 -13.54 13.79 -26.24
C ASN A 62 -14.15 14.47 -25.00
N ASP A 63 -13.35 14.63 -23.94
CA ASP A 63 -13.66 15.32 -22.69
C ASP A 63 -14.43 16.65 -22.84
N GLN A 64 -14.19 17.39 -23.93
CA GLN A 64 -14.93 18.63 -24.24
C GLN A 64 -16.43 18.43 -24.36
N HIS A 65 -16.93 17.22 -24.67
CA HIS A 65 -18.37 16.95 -24.80
C HIS A 65 -19.10 16.85 -23.46
N CYS A 66 -18.36 16.64 -22.37
CA CYS A 66 -18.90 16.54 -21.02
C CYS A 66 -18.63 17.81 -20.18
N TRP A 67 -18.31 18.94 -20.84
CA TRP A 67 -17.96 20.21 -20.18
C TRP A 67 -19.06 20.76 -19.27
N HIS A 68 -20.32 20.43 -19.57
CA HIS A 68 -21.50 20.88 -18.83
C HIS A 68 -21.57 20.30 -17.41
N SER A 69 -20.85 19.22 -17.12
CA SER A 69 -20.86 18.55 -15.82
C SER A 69 -19.45 18.49 -15.22
N LYS A 70 -19.38 18.46 -13.89
CA LYS A 70 -18.12 18.42 -13.17
C LYS A 70 -17.42 17.08 -13.41
N ARG A 71 -16.19 17.13 -13.95
CA ARG A 71 -15.32 15.96 -14.12
C ARG A 71 -15.09 15.26 -12.77
N PRO A 72 -15.40 13.97 -12.63
CA PRO A 72 -15.13 13.19 -11.44
C PRO A 72 -13.64 13.15 -11.08
N VAL A 73 -13.33 12.93 -9.80
CA VAL A 73 -11.94 12.76 -9.34
C VAL A 73 -11.35 11.44 -9.82
N GLU A 74 -10.11 11.48 -10.31
CA GLU A 74 -9.34 10.32 -10.78
C GLU A 74 -8.50 9.68 -9.67
N ILE A 75 -8.21 10.42 -8.60
CA ILE A 75 -7.35 9.99 -7.50
C ILE A 75 -8.09 10.18 -6.19
N ARG A 76 -8.00 9.19 -5.30
CA ARG A 76 -8.44 9.30 -3.91
C ARG A 76 -7.42 8.70 -2.96
N GLN A 77 -7.42 9.16 -1.72
CA GLN A 77 -6.59 8.57 -0.67
C GLN A 77 -7.17 7.25 -0.18
N CYS A 78 -6.29 6.32 0.19
CA CYS A 78 -6.60 5.08 0.89
C CYS A 78 -5.72 4.95 2.14
N ASN A 79 -6.25 4.32 3.19
CA ASN A 79 -5.52 3.99 4.41
C ASN A 79 -5.69 2.50 4.71
N ILE A 80 -4.59 1.76 4.71
CA ILE A 80 -4.56 0.30 4.90
C ILE A 80 -4.22 -0.09 6.36
N GLY A 81 -3.95 0.88 7.24
CA GLY A 81 -3.55 0.65 8.64
C GLY A 81 -2.06 0.88 8.87
N ALA A 82 -1.56 0.67 10.09
CA ALA A 82 -0.17 0.99 10.40
C ALA A 82 0.80 0.06 9.65
N CYS A 83 1.94 0.61 9.20
CA CYS A 83 2.96 -0.22 8.57
C CYS A 83 3.67 -1.11 9.62
N PRO A 84 4.01 -2.36 9.25
CA PRO A 84 4.87 -3.20 10.07
C PRO A 84 6.24 -2.56 10.29
N GLU A 85 6.71 -2.59 11.53
CA GLU A 85 8.02 -2.08 11.92
C GLU A 85 8.78 -3.07 12.79
N TRP A 86 10.12 -2.93 12.80
CA TRP A 86 10.97 -3.72 13.67
C TRP A 86 10.86 -3.23 15.12
N ALA A 87 10.21 -4.04 15.95
CA ALA A 87 10.27 -3.90 17.39
C ALA A 87 11.62 -4.44 17.90
N ILE A 88 12.43 -3.56 18.45
CA ILE A 88 13.75 -3.85 18.99
C ILE A 88 13.67 -3.79 20.50
N GLY A 89 13.92 -4.91 21.18
CA GLY A 89 14.05 -4.91 22.64
C GLY A 89 15.49 -4.72 23.10
N ASP A 90 15.62 -4.70 24.43
CA ASP A 90 16.92 -4.50 25.08
C ASP A 90 17.88 -5.66 24.83
N TRP A 91 19.16 -5.34 24.91
CA TRP A 91 20.20 -6.36 24.90
C TRP A 91 20.15 -7.17 26.20
N GLY A 92 20.18 -8.49 26.06
CA GLY A 92 20.41 -9.40 27.16
C GLY A 92 21.83 -9.30 27.72
N GLN A 93 22.08 -10.10 28.74
CA GLN A 93 23.40 -10.20 29.36
C GLN A 93 24.44 -10.75 28.38
N CYS A 94 25.70 -10.41 28.63
CA CYS A 94 26.82 -10.96 27.87
C CYS A 94 26.93 -12.47 28.14
N SER A 95 27.14 -13.28 27.11
CA SER A 95 27.28 -14.74 27.25
C SER A 95 28.45 -15.15 28.16
N LYS A 96 29.46 -14.29 28.28
CA LYS A 96 30.48 -14.38 29.32
C LYS A 96 29.99 -13.64 30.55
N ALA A 97 29.84 -14.37 31.66
CA ALA A 97 29.31 -13.81 32.90
C ALA A 97 30.34 -12.99 33.70
N ILE A 98 31.63 -13.31 33.55
CA ILE A 98 32.67 -12.78 34.45
C ILE A 98 33.76 -12.05 33.68
N CYS A 99 34.44 -12.71 32.74
CA CYS A 99 35.56 -12.12 32.01
C CYS A 99 35.49 -12.29 30.49
N GLY A 100 36.15 -11.38 29.79
CA GLY A 100 36.47 -11.50 28.39
C GLY A 100 35.41 -10.94 27.44
N ARG A 101 35.57 -11.32 26.16
CA ARG A 101 34.61 -11.01 25.10
C ARG A 101 33.55 -12.09 25.05
N GLY A 102 32.29 -11.67 24.95
CA GLY A 102 31.16 -12.56 24.73
C GLY A 102 30.27 -12.05 23.61
N ILE A 103 29.09 -12.65 23.50
CA ILE A 103 28.02 -12.24 22.60
C ILE A 103 26.80 -11.95 23.45
N ARG A 104 26.10 -10.86 23.16
CA ARG A 104 24.78 -10.57 23.72
C ARG A 104 23.74 -10.61 22.61
N SER A 105 22.54 -11.08 22.94
CA SER A 105 21.41 -11.15 22.01
C SER A 105 20.29 -10.21 22.45
N ARG A 106 19.45 -9.80 21.50
CA ARG A 106 18.23 -9.02 21.78
C ARG A 106 17.06 -9.54 20.95
N PRO A 107 15.81 -9.36 21.41
CA PRO A 107 14.66 -9.65 20.58
C PRO A 107 14.56 -8.60 19.47
N VAL A 108 14.35 -9.09 18.25
CA VAL A 108 14.06 -8.28 17.05
C VAL A 108 12.89 -8.98 16.36
N GLU A 109 11.74 -8.33 16.37
CA GLU A 109 10.48 -8.89 15.89
C GLU A 109 9.76 -7.88 14.99
N CYS A 110 9.19 -8.35 13.89
CA CYS A 110 8.31 -7.51 13.08
C CYS A 110 6.95 -7.37 13.79
N ARG A 111 6.47 -6.15 13.99
CA ARG A 111 5.17 -5.90 14.63
C ARG A 111 4.37 -4.86 13.88
N ALA A 112 3.05 -5.06 13.83
CA ALA A 112 2.08 -4.05 13.41
C ALA A 112 0.89 -4.13 14.36
N GLU A 113 0.38 -2.98 14.82
CA GLU A 113 -0.82 -2.90 15.67
C GLU A 113 -0.78 -3.85 16.89
N GLY A 114 0.40 -3.96 17.51
CA GLY A 114 0.62 -4.82 18.69
C GLY A 114 0.75 -6.33 18.40
N ARG A 115 0.56 -6.78 17.15
CA ARG A 115 0.71 -8.18 16.75
C ARG A 115 2.10 -8.47 16.21
N LYS A 116 2.63 -9.65 16.53
CA LYS A 116 3.86 -10.17 15.92
C LYS A 116 3.55 -10.70 14.53
N LEU A 117 4.29 -10.20 13.54
CA LEU A 117 4.18 -10.60 12.14
C LEU A 117 5.44 -11.36 11.70
N PRO A 118 5.35 -12.15 10.61
CA PRO A 118 6.52 -12.68 9.94
C PRO A 118 7.47 -11.55 9.48
N ASP A 119 8.78 -11.84 9.51
CA ASP A 119 9.83 -10.88 9.15
C ASP A 119 9.65 -10.24 7.76
N TRP A 120 9.05 -10.97 6.81
CA TRP A 120 8.85 -10.48 5.44
C TRP A 120 7.96 -9.24 5.35
N HIS A 121 7.01 -9.07 6.26
CA HIS A 121 6.15 -7.89 6.31
C HIS A 121 6.93 -6.60 6.53
N CYS A 122 8.01 -6.65 7.32
CA CYS A 122 8.89 -5.52 7.57
C CYS A 122 9.90 -5.29 6.44
N PHE A 123 10.00 -6.19 5.45
CA PHE A 123 10.84 -5.98 4.25
C PHE A 123 10.09 -5.33 3.08
N LEU A 124 8.75 -5.33 3.11
CA LEU A 124 7.89 -4.91 1.99
C LEU A 124 8.12 -3.48 1.51
N ASN A 125 8.62 -2.58 2.36
CA ASN A 125 8.83 -1.19 2.02
C ASN A 125 10.22 -0.88 1.43
N GLY A 126 11.05 -1.90 1.13
CA GLY A 126 12.35 -1.76 0.46
C GLY A 126 13.42 -0.93 1.20
N LYS A 127 13.06 -0.33 2.33
CA LYS A 127 13.90 0.61 3.10
C LYS A 127 14.34 0.08 4.46
N GLN A 128 13.79 -1.04 4.93
CA GLN A 128 14.07 -1.58 6.26
C GLN A 128 14.97 -2.80 6.18
N GLN A 129 16.23 -2.63 6.60
CA GLN A 129 17.11 -3.76 6.90
C GLN A 129 16.75 -4.34 8.26
N LYS A 130 16.83 -5.67 8.40
CA LYS A 130 16.57 -6.33 9.69
C LYS A 130 17.67 -5.98 10.70
N PRO A 131 17.32 -5.43 11.87
CA PRO A 131 18.30 -5.14 12.90
C PRO A 131 19.04 -6.39 13.38
N PRO A 132 20.31 -6.26 13.81
CA PRO A 132 21.08 -7.41 14.31
C PRO A 132 20.46 -7.95 15.60
N LYS A 133 20.32 -9.29 15.64
CA LYS A 133 19.86 -10.04 16.83
C LYS A 133 20.98 -10.33 17.82
N SER A 134 22.24 -10.22 17.39
CA SER A 134 23.42 -10.50 18.20
C SER A 134 24.50 -9.44 17.95
N GLN A 135 25.31 -9.17 18.97
CA GLN A 135 26.50 -8.34 18.84
C GLN A 135 27.56 -8.73 19.88
N PRO A 136 28.86 -8.41 19.65
CA PRO A 136 29.89 -8.61 20.65
C PRO A 136 29.66 -7.75 21.89
N CYS A 137 30.13 -8.24 23.04
CA CYS A 137 30.14 -7.53 24.30
C CYS A 137 31.47 -7.76 25.04
N TRP A 138 31.82 -6.82 25.90
CA TRP A 138 32.96 -6.87 26.80
C TRP A 138 32.46 -6.78 28.24
N THR A 139 32.90 -7.69 29.11
CA THR A 139 32.46 -7.72 30.52
C THR A 139 33.18 -6.71 31.40
N GLY A 140 34.15 -5.96 30.85
CA GLY A 140 35.00 -5.05 31.63
C GLY A 140 36.23 -5.73 32.22
N ILE A 141 36.25 -7.07 32.32
CA ILE A 141 37.29 -7.82 33.05
C ILE A 141 38.06 -8.72 32.08
N PRO A 142 39.39 -8.64 31.98
CA PRO A 142 40.19 -9.61 31.23
C PRO A 142 40.32 -10.94 31.99
N CYS A 143 40.24 -12.07 31.29
CA CYS A 143 40.23 -13.39 31.95
C CYS A 143 41.53 -13.78 32.67
N GLY A 144 42.64 -13.07 32.42
CA GLY A 144 43.90 -13.31 33.13
C GLY A 144 43.93 -12.75 34.56
N GLU A 145 42.99 -11.87 34.94
CA GLU A 145 42.99 -11.24 36.28
C GLU A 145 42.24 -12.08 37.33
N LEU A 146 41.38 -13.01 36.92
CA LEU A 146 40.58 -13.84 37.83
C LEU A 146 41.37 -14.98 38.51
N GLU A 147 42.60 -15.26 38.07
CA GLU A 147 43.46 -16.30 38.68
C GLU A 147 44.20 -15.81 39.94
N ASN A 148 44.19 -14.51 40.24
CA ASN A 148 45.00 -13.92 41.32
C ASN A 148 44.26 -13.63 42.65
N GLU A 149 42.93 -13.76 42.71
CA GLU A 149 42.17 -13.51 43.95
C GLU A 149 42.07 -14.74 44.88
N GLN A 150 42.47 -15.95 44.45
CA GLN A 150 42.48 -17.14 45.32
C GLN A 150 43.85 -17.53 45.88
N ILE A 151 44.94 -16.85 45.51
CA ILE A 151 46.30 -17.17 46.00
C ILE A 151 46.74 -16.25 47.16
N ASN A 152 46.20 -15.04 47.28
CA ASN A 152 46.58 -14.10 48.35
C ASN A 152 45.84 -14.25 49.69
N ASN A 153 45.09 -15.35 49.88
CA ASN A 153 44.41 -15.68 51.14
C ASN A 153 44.77 -17.09 51.63
N ARG A 154 46.03 -17.52 51.46
CA ARG A 154 46.58 -18.69 52.14
C ARG A 154 47.97 -18.41 52.68
#